data_AF-A0A0G0NKJ9-F1
#
_entry.id   AF-A0A0G0NKJ9-F1
#
_cell.length_a   1.000
_cell.length_b   1.000
_cell.length_c   1.000
_cell.angle_alpha   90.00
_cell.angle_beta   90.00
_cell.angle_gamma   90.00
#
_symmetry.space_group_name_H-M   'P 1'
#
loop_
_entity.id
_entity.type
_entity.pdbx_description
1 polymer ?
#
loop_
_entity_poly.entity_id
_entity_poly.type
_entity_poly.pdbx_seq_one_letter_code
_entity_poly.pdbx_strand_id
1 'polypeptide(L)'
;TTTATPDILLPSDYVFTAFMKLGDDGGQVEPLQKALQQLGFFPVDQAITGHFGPVTETAVKSFQAAHGIEQAGYVGPATREVLNSY
;
A
#
# COMPACT_ATOMS: atom_id res chain seq x y z
N THR A 1 4.44 10.25 24.50
CA THR A 1 4.53 11.10 23.30
C THR A 1 3.81 10.35 22.20
N THR A 2 2.59 10.76 21.87
CA THR A 2 1.74 10.07 20.90
C THR A 2 2.27 10.36 19.50
N THR A 3 2.99 9.41 18.91
CA THR A 3 3.22 9.36 17.47
C THR A 3 1.86 9.15 16.82
N ALA A 4 1.24 10.23 16.35
CA ALA A 4 0.04 10.15 15.52
C ALA A 4 0.45 9.50 14.21
N THR A 5 0.19 8.20 14.09
CA THR A 5 0.22 7.49 12.82
C THR A 5 -0.75 8.21 11.88
N PRO A 6 -0.37 8.54 10.63
CA PRO A 6 -1.30 9.20 9.73
C PRO A 6 -2.49 8.26 9.48
N ASP A 7 -3.68 8.69 9.91
CA ASP A 7 -4.92 7.94 9.72
C ASP A 7 -5.16 7.75 8.21
N ILE A 8 -4.89 6.53 7.74
CA ILE A 8 -5.32 6.11 6.42
C ILE A 8 -6.84 5.98 6.50
N LEU A 9 -7.61 6.54 5.55
CA LEU A 9 -9.09 6.52 5.55
C LEU A 9 -9.70 5.12 5.31
N LEU A 10 -8.98 4.06 5.66
CA LEU A 10 -9.50 2.72 5.80
C LEU A 10 -10.12 2.57 7.20
N PRO A 11 -11.11 1.68 7.39
CA PRO A 11 -11.58 1.33 8.72
C PRO A 11 -10.40 0.92 9.62
N SER A 12 -10.40 1.28 10.90
CA SER A 12 -9.34 0.93 11.85
C SER A 12 -9.14 -0.58 12.03
N ASP A 13 -10.15 -1.39 11.68
CA ASP A 13 -10.10 -2.85 11.72
C ASP A 13 -9.72 -3.46 10.35
N TYR A 14 -9.35 -2.65 9.36
CA TYR A 14 -8.96 -3.14 8.04
C TYR A 14 -7.55 -3.76 8.11
N VAL A 15 -7.44 -5.02 7.69
CA VAL A 15 -6.17 -5.76 7.71
C VAL A 15 -5.83 -6.27 6.31
N PHE A 16 -4.64 -5.93 5.83
CA PHE A 16 -4.06 -6.51 4.63
C PHE A 16 -3.61 -7.95 4.92
N THR A 17 -4.21 -8.92 4.23
CA THR A 17 -3.96 -10.36 4.40
C THR A 17 -3.43 -11.02 3.13
N ALA A 18 -3.73 -10.46 1.96
CA ALA A 18 -3.41 -11.04 0.67
C ALA A 18 -1.99 -10.70 0.19
N PHE A 19 -1.34 -11.65 -0.48
CA PHE A 19 -0.19 -11.35 -1.32
C PHE A 19 -0.67 -10.64 -2.59
N MET A 20 -0.04 -9.51 -2.95
CA MET A 20 -0.42 -8.74 -4.13
C MET A 20 0.83 -8.38 -4.94
N LYS A 21 0.80 -8.58 -6.25
CA LYS A 21 1.91 -8.29 -7.16
C LYS A 21 1.41 -7.78 -8.51
N LEU A 22 2.33 -7.40 -9.38
CA LEU A 22 2.03 -6.98 -10.74
C LEU A 22 1.11 -7.97 -11.47
N GLY A 23 0.06 -7.42 -12.08
CA GLY A 23 -0.97 -8.14 -12.84
C GLY A 23 -2.11 -8.69 -12.00
N ASP A 24 -2.08 -8.55 -10.68
CA ASP A 24 -3.20 -8.97 -9.83
C ASP A 24 -4.33 -7.94 -9.89
N ASP A 25 -5.56 -8.44 -9.85
CA ASP A 25 -6.78 -7.65 -9.68
C ASP A 25 -7.46 -8.07 -8.37
N GLY A 26 -8.14 -7.14 -7.69
CA GLY A 26 -9.09 -7.53 -6.66
C GLY A 26 -9.13 -6.67 -5.40
N GLY A 27 -9.86 -7.20 -4.41
CA GLY A 27 -10.45 -6.41 -3.32
C GLY A 27 -9.48 -5.70 -2.37
N GLN A 28 -8.24 -6.16 -2.23
CA GLN A 28 -7.25 -5.46 -1.39
C GLN A 28 -6.32 -4.51 -2.16
N VAL A 29 -6.33 -4.55 -3.50
CA VAL A 29 -5.51 -3.66 -4.34
C VAL A 29 -6.07 -2.23 -4.33
N GLU A 30 -7.39 -2.06 -4.36
CA GLU A 30 -8.02 -0.74 -4.25
C GLU A 30 -7.72 -0.07 -2.89
N PRO A 31 -7.91 -0.75 -1.74
CA PRO A 31 -7.46 -0.26 -0.43
C PRO A 31 -5.97 0.04 -0.36
N LEU A 32 -5.12 -0.79 -0.98
CA LEU A 32 -3.68 -0.56 -1.07
C LEU A 32 -3.38 0.75 -1.82
N GLN A 33 -4.00 0.97 -2.98
CA GLN A 33 -3.81 2.19 -3.77
C GLN A 33 -4.26 3.44 -3.00
N LYS A 34 -5.42 3.38 -2.30
CA LYS A 34 -5.89 4.45 -1.41
C LYS A 34 -4.87 4.75 -0.30
N ALA A 35 -4.38 3.70 0.36
CA ALA A 35 -3.39 3.82 1.42
C ALA A 35 -2.09 4.46 0.91
N LEU A 36 -1.53 3.94 -0.18
CA LEU A 36 -0.32 4.48 -0.78
C LEU A 36 -0.51 5.93 -1.25
N GLN A 37 -1.69 6.31 -1.73
CA GLN A 37 -1.96 7.68 -2.17
C GLN A 37 -1.97 8.65 -0.99
N GLN A 38 -2.58 8.26 0.13
CA GLN A 38 -2.63 9.06 1.36
C GLN A 38 -1.27 9.19 2.02
N LEU A 39 -0.46 8.13 1.96
CA LEU A 39 0.92 8.13 2.43
C LEU A 39 1.89 8.85 1.47
N GLY A 40 1.41 9.32 0.31
CA GLY A 40 2.22 10.07 -0.67
C GLY A 40 3.08 9.22 -1.60
N PHE A 41 2.85 7.90 -1.65
CA PHE A 41 3.57 6.97 -2.51
C PHE A 41 2.86 6.66 -3.83
N PHE A 42 1.54 6.89 -3.91
CA PHE A 42 0.76 6.73 -5.14
C PHE A 42 0.29 8.11 -5.65
N PRO A 43 0.40 8.41 -6.95
CA PRO A 43 0.06 9.74 -7.45
C PRO A 43 -1.43 10.07 -7.30
N VAL A 44 -1.74 11.33 -7.00
CA VAL A 44 -3.12 11.80 -6.77
C VAL A 44 -3.93 11.95 -8.07
N ASP A 45 -3.25 12.09 -9.21
CA ASP A 45 -3.83 12.16 -10.55
C ASP A 45 -4.13 10.76 -11.14
N GLN A 46 -3.62 9.70 -10.52
CA GLN A 46 -3.85 8.33 -10.95
C GLN A 46 -5.15 7.78 -10.36
N ALA A 47 -5.95 7.17 -11.22
CA ALA A 47 -7.19 6.52 -10.79
C ALA A 47 -6.87 5.30 -9.92
N ILE A 48 -7.65 5.14 -8.85
CA ILE A 48 -7.68 3.91 -8.06
C ILE A 48 -8.54 2.91 -8.82
N THR A 49 -7.91 1.89 -9.39
CA THR A 49 -8.56 0.94 -10.31
C THR A 49 -8.79 -0.43 -9.70
N GLY A 50 -8.14 -0.76 -8.57
CA GLY A 50 -8.10 -2.12 -8.05
C GLY A 50 -7.26 -3.08 -8.91
N HIS A 51 -6.57 -2.57 -9.93
CA HIS A 51 -5.62 -3.31 -10.75
C HIS A 51 -4.19 -2.98 -10.33
N PHE A 52 -3.41 -4.01 -10.01
CA PHE A 52 -2.02 -3.88 -9.63
C PHE A 52 -1.15 -3.75 -10.90
N GLY A 53 -1.16 -2.54 -11.48
CA GLY A 53 -0.35 -2.18 -12.64
C GLY A 53 1.03 -1.61 -12.27
N PRO A 54 1.82 -1.18 -13.27
CA PRO A 54 3.17 -0.63 -13.07
C PRO A 54 3.23 0.57 -12.12
N VAL A 55 2.19 1.40 -12.11
CA VAL A 55 2.07 2.54 -11.18
C VAL A 55 1.97 2.04 -9.73
N THR A 56 1.18 0.99 -9.49
CA THR A 56 1.02 0.39 -8.15
C THR A 56 2.32 -0.27 -7.70
N GLU A 57 2.99 -1.01 -8.60
CA GLU A 57 4.30 -1.60 -8.29
C GLU A 57 5.33 -0.54 -7.89
N THR A 58 5.39 0.56 -8.64
CA THR A 58 6.30 1.68 -8.34
C THR A 58 5.98 2.31 -6.99
N ALA A 59 4.70 2.54 -6.69
CA ALA A 59 4.27 3.05 -5.39
C ALA A 59 4.66 2.11 -4.23
N VAL A 60 4.48 0.80 -4.41
CA VAL A 60 4.89 -0.22 -3.43
C VAL A 60 6.40 -0.21 -3.22
N LYS A 61 7.21 -0.13 -4.29
CA LYS A 61 8.68 -0.03 -4.18
C LYS A 61 9.10 1.21 -3.41
N SER A 62 8.48 2.36 -3.67
CA SER A 62 8.75 3.61 -2.93
C SER A 62 8.39 3.51 -1.45
N PHE A 63 7.23 2.93 -1.14
CA PHE A 63 6.83 2.64 0.25
C PHE A 63 7.84 1.71 0.93
N GLN A 64 8.20 0.59 0.27
CA GLN A 64 9.20 -0.35 0.78
C GLN A 64 10.54 0.33 1.07
N ALA A 65 11.03 1.16 0.15
CA ALA A 65 12.25 1.93 0.32
C ALA A 65 12.20 2.86 1.54
N ALA A 66 11.08 3.58 1.72
CA ALA A 66 10.90 4.51 2.83
C ALA A 66 10.86 3.81 4.20
N HIS A 67 10.48 2.52 4.23
CA HIS A 67 10.39 1.70 5.44
C HIS A 67 11.53 0.69 5.61
N GLY A 68 12.59 0.78 4.80
CA GLY A 68 13.74 -0.12 4.91
C GLY A 68 13.46 -1.59 4.54
N ILE A 69 12.39 -1.83 3.78
CA ILE A 69 12.04 -3.14 3.23
C ILE A 69 12.74 -3.29 1.86
N GLU A 70 13.11 -4.51 1.49
CA GLU A 70 13.53 -4.81 0.12
C GLU A 70 12.47 -4.33 -0.89
N GLN A 71 12.90 -3.60 -1.93
CA GLN A 71 12.03 -3.01 -2.95
C GLN A 71 11.54 -4.04 -3.97
N ALA A 72 10.98 -5.14 -3.46
CA ALA A 72 10.57 -6.28 -4.27
C ALA A 72 9.35 -5.97 -5.16
N GLY A 73 8.59 -4.91 -4.87
CA GLY A 73 7.47 -4.45 -5.69
C GLY A 73 6.18 -5.25 -5.55
N TYR A 74 6.18 -6.31 -4.74
CA TYR A 74 4.98 -7.02 -4.31
C TYR A 74 4.70 -6.75 -2.82
N VAL A 75 3.44 -6.91 -2.41
CA VAL A 75 2.99 -6.77 -1.02
C VAL A 75 3.00 -8.14 -0.35
N GLY A 76 4.15 -8.45 0.28
CA GLY A 76 4.35 -9.65 1.09
C GLY A 76 4.14 -9.39 2.59
N PRO A 77 4.41 -10.38 3.47
CA PRO A 77 4.24 -10.23 4.92
C PRO A 77 4.90 -8.99 5.52
N ALA A 78 6.15 -8.69 5.18
CA ALA A 78 6.87 -7.53 5.69
C ALA A 78 6.20 -6.20 5.28
N THR A 79 5.71 -6.09 4.04
CA THR A 79 4.98 -4.90 3.59
C THR A 79 3.62 -4.78 4.28
N ARG A 80 2.91 -5.90 4.50
CA ARG A 80 1.62 -5.91 5.20
C ARG A 80 1.75 -5.54 6.67
N GLU A 81 2.83 -5.97 7.33
CA GLU A 81 3.10 -5.61 8.73
C GLU A 81 3.15 -4.09 8.90
N VAL A 82 3.88 -3.38 8.03
CA VAL A 82 3.95 -1.92 8.08
C VAL A 82 2.61 -1.28 7.72
N LEU A 83 1.94 -1.75 6.65
CA LEU A 83 0.63 -1.22 6.25
C LEU A 83 -0.44 -1.37 7.35
N ASN A 84 -0.44 -2.47 8.10
CA ASN A 84 -1.38 -2.75 9.18
C ASN A 84 -1.03 -2.04 10.50
N SER A 85 0.08 -1.29 10.54
CA SER A 85 0.48 -0.48 11.70
C SER A 85 -0.07 0.95 11.66
N TYR A 86 -0.65 1.34 10.52
CA TYR A 86 -1.42 2.57 10.33
C TYR A 86 -2.86 2.37 10.78
#